data_AF-A0A2T3M5V5-F1
#
_entry.id   AF-A0A2T3M5V5-F1
#
_cell.length_a   1.000
_cell.length_b   1.000
_cell.length_c   1.000
_cell.angle_alpha   90.00
_cell.angle_beta   90.00
_cell.angle_gamma   90.00
#
_symmetry.space_group_name_H-M   'P 1'
#
loop_
_entity.id
_entity.type
_entity.pdbx_description
1 polymer ?
#
loop_
_entity_poly.entity_id
_entity_poly.type
_entity_poly.pdbx_seq_one_letter_code
_entity_poly.pdbx_strand_id
1 'polypeptide(L)'
;MERRRRGSQQMNLVRSSRQRNKQYYLSYQQLTEGRRYQISPLFELGISISGIAQKVKRYRATVDRELKRKRVRDLYCPKHAHASSVSRRKTDHKSRIPVERIEFVRLLLSLD
;
A
#
# COMPACT_ATOMS: atom_id res chain seq x y z
N MET A 1 26.90 -18.84 40.65
CA MET A 1 25.43 -18.63 40.57
C MET A 1 25.05 -17.83 39.31
N GLU A 2 25.64 -18.14 38.14
CA GLU A 2 25.75 -17.17 37.01
C GLU A 2 25.23 -17.69 35.65
N ARG A 3 24.34 -18.70 35.61
CA ARG A 3 23.90 -19.34 34.36
C ARG A 3 22.45 -19.04 33.94
N ARG A 4 21.78 -18.06 34.54
CA ARG A 4 20.38 -17.70 34.22
C ARG A 4 20.17 -16.32 33.59
N ARG A 5 21.24 -15.55 33.30
CA ARG A 5 21.13 -14.18 32.74
C ARG A 5 21.32 -14.07 31.22
N ARG A 6 21.82 -15.11 30.53
CA ARG A 6 22.09 -15.06 29.07
C ARG A 6 20.87 -15.36 28.18
N GLY A 7 19.88 -16.09 28.69
CA GLY A 7 18.66 -16.43 27.92
C GLY A 7 17.69 -15.25 27.77
N SER A 8 17.67 -14.30 28.71
CA SER A 8 16.75 -13.15 28.65
C SER A 8 17.21 -12.06 27.69
N GLN A 9 18.53 -11.92 27.46
CA GLN A 9 19.06 -10.94 26.51
C GLN A 9 18.77 -11.31 25.04
N GLN A 10 18.81 -12.60 24.69
CA GLN A 10 18.49 -13.08 23.33
C GLN A 10 17.00 -12.90 22.97
N MET A 11 16.10 -12.99 23.95
CA MET A 11 14.66 -12.78 23.74
C MET A 11 14.28 -11.30 23.56
N ASN A 12 15.10 -10.37 24.04
CA ASN A 12 14.86 -8.92 23.91
C ASN A 12 15.28 -8.36 22.54
N LEU A 13 16.25 -8.98 21.86
CA LEU A 13 16.63 -8.66 20.47
C LEU A 13 15.53 -9.04 19.47
N VAL A 14 14.80 -10.14 19.71
CA VAL A 14 13.68 -10.58 18.86
C VAL A 14 12.42 -9.73 19.10
N ARG A 15 12.26 -9.15 20.29
CA ARG A 15 11.12 -8.26 20.62
C ARG A 15 11.28 -6.83 20.06
N SER A 16 12.52 -6.37 19.84
CA SER A 16 12.84 -5.05 19.27
C SER A 16 12.53 -4.92 17.77
N SER A 17 12.55 -6.02 17.01
CA SER A 17 12.18 -6.02 15.58
C SER A 17 10.68 -5.75 15.34
N ARG A 18 9.83 -5.96 16.36
CA ARG A 18 8.38 -5.69 16.29
C ARG A 18 8.03 -4.20 16.42
N GLN A 19 8.84 -3.41 17.15
CA GLN A 19 8.57 -1.98 17.40
C GLN A 19 9.14 -1.02 16.34
N ARG A 20 10.04 -1.48 15.46
CA ARG A 20 10.71 -0.61 14.45
C ARG A 20 9.89 -0.27 13.19
N ASN A 21 8.66 -0.80 13.04
CA ASN A 21 7.81 -0.48 11.88
C ASN A 21 6.90 0.75 12.10
N LYS A 22 7.05 1.47 13.22
CA LYS A 22 6.17 2.59 13.59
C LYS A 22 6.49 3.92 12.88
N GLN A 23 7.67 4.04 12.24
CA GLN A 23 8.15 5.31 11.66
C GLN A 23 7.67 5.58 10.21
N TYR A 24 6.94 4.68 9.55
CA TYR A 24 6.52 4.91 8.15
C TYR A 24 5.14 5.55 8.04
N TYR A 25 5.14 6.89 8.08
CA TYR A 25 4.17 7.86 7.55
C TYR A 25 2.73 7.81 8.10
N LEU A 26 2.40 8.84 8.88
CA LEU A 26 1.11 9.10 9.57
C LEU A 26 -0.08 9.47 8.66
N SER A 27 0.09 9.50 7.34
CA SER A 27 -0.96 9.90 6.41
C SER A 27 -1.34 8.73 5.50
N TYR A 28 -2.65 8.47 5.37
CA TYR A 28 -3.18 7.56 4.37
C TYR A 28 -2.75 8.04 2.98
N GLN A 29 -1.85 7.29 2.35
CA GLN A 29 -1.41 7.57 0.99
C GLN A 29 -1.59 6.35 0.10
N GLN A 30 -2.16 6.58 -1.06
CA GLN A 30 -2.37 5.54 -2.06
C GLN A 30 -1.04 5.08 -2.67
N LEU A 31 -1.00 3.81 -3.05
CA LEU A 31 0.11 3.24 -3.82
C LEU A 31 0.10 3.85 -5.22
N THR A 32 1.12 4.65 -5.50
CA THR A 32 1.42 5.15 -6.85
C THR A 32 1.82 3.99 -7.75
N GLU A 33 1.67 4.18 -9.06
CA GLU A 33 2.07 3.18 -10.06
C GLU A 33 3.54 2.79 -9.89
N GLY A 34 4.46 3.77 -9.83
CA GLY A 34 5.89 3.49 -9.64
C GLY A 34 6.21 2.66 -8.40
N ARG A 35 5.49 2.85 -7.28
CA ARG A 35 5.66 2.00 -6.09
C ARG A 35 5.18 0.57 -6.30
N ARG A 36 4.13 0.35 -7.10
CA ARG A 36 3.70 -1.00 -7.49
C ARG A 36 4.77 -1.67 -8.33
N TYR A 37 5.35 -0.95 -9.29
CA TYR A 37 6.48 -1.45 -10.08
C TYR A 37 7.70 -1.78 -9.23
N GLN A 38 7.99 -1.02 -8.17
CA GLN A 38 9.04 -1.38 -7.20
C GLN A 38 8.73 -2.64 -6.39
N ILE A 39 7.45 -2.91 -6.07
CA ILE A 39 7.05 -4.10 -5.32
C ILE A 39 7.35 -5.39 -6.10
N SER A 40 7.12 -5.41 -7.42
CA SER A 40 7.26 -6.63 -8.25
C SER A 40 8.64 -7.30 -8.15
N PRO A 41 9.76 -6.65 -8.47
CA PRO A 41 11.07 -7.29 -8.41
C PRO A 41 11.46 -7.64 -6.97
N LEU A 42 11.05 -6.84 -5.97
CA LEU A 42 11.35 -7.16 -4.57
C LEU A 42 10.59 -8.40 -4.09
N PHE A 43 9.37 -8.59 -4.58
CA PHE A 43 8.56 -9.77 -4.30
C PHE A 43 9.12 -11.02 -5.00
N GLU A 44 9.52 -10.89 -6.25
CA GLU A 44 10.19 -11.96 -7.03
C GLU A 44 11.53 -12.39 -6.40
N LEU A 45 12.28 -11.44 -5.82
CA LEU A 45 13.50 -11.72 -5.05
C LEU A 45 13.25 -12.37 -3.68
N GLY A 46 11.99 -12.69 -3.32
CA GLY A 46 11.65 -13.33 -2.06
C GLY A 46 11.81 -12.44 -0.82
N ILE A 47 11.91 -11.11 -0.99
CA ILE A 47 12.06 -10.19 0.14
C ILE A 47 10.76 -10.21 0.96
N SER A 48 10.90 -10.29 2.29
CA SER A 48 9.74 -10.27 3.19
C SER A 48 8.89 -9.00 3.01
N ILE A 49 7.57 -9.10 3.25
CA ILE A 49 6.64 -7.96 3.15
C ILE A 49 7.11 -6.76 3.98
N SER A 50 7.73 -6.98 5.15
CA SER A 50 8.31 -5.90 5.96
C SER A 50 9.47 -5.21 5.25
N GLY A 51 10.37 -5.98 4.63
CA GLY A 51 11.49 -5.44 3.86
C GLY A 51 11.03 -4.66 2.63
N ILE A 52 10.04 -5.19 1.91
CA ILE A 52 9.42 -4.49 0.78
C ILE A 52 8.84 -3.15 1.25
N ALA A 53 8.03 -3.17 2.32
CA ALA A 53 7.40 -1.99 2.90
C ALA A 53 8.41 -0.88 3.26
N GLN A 54 9.55 -1.25 3.83
CA GLN A 54 10.64 -0.31 4.12
C GLN A 54 11.24 0.27 2.84
N LYS A 55 11.55 -0.57 1.84
CA LYS A 55 12.14 -0.14 0.57
C LYS A 55 11.22 0.80 -0.23
N VAL A 56 9.93 0.50 -0.31
CA VAL A 56 8.94 1.35 -1.01
C VAL A 56 8.38 2.50 -0.15
N LYS A 57 8.87 2.63 1.09
CA LYS A 57 8.46 3.66 2.07
C LYS A 57 6.94 3.66 2.28
N ARG A 58 6.35 2.48 2.51
CA ARG A 58 4.92 2.27 2.73
C ARG A 58 4.66 1.39 3.94
N TYR A 59 3.46 1.48 4.50
CA TYR A 59 3.08 0.65 5.63
C TYR A 59 3.01 -0.83 5.24
N ARG A 60 3.44 -1.73 6.14
CA ARG A 60 3.43 -3.18 5.90
C ARG A 60 2.05 -3.68 5.49
N ALA A 61 0.98 -3.25 6.16
CA ALA A 61 -0.38 -3.69 5.80
C ALA A 61 -0.84 -3.14 4.43
N THR A 62 -0.29 -2.01 3.98
CA THR A 62 -0.56 -1.49 2.64
C THR A 62 0.04 -2.40 1.58
N VAL A 63 1.29 -2.84 1.76
CA VAL A 63 1.95 -3.80 0.86
C VAL A 63 1.27 -5.18 0.94
N ASP A 64 0.93 -5.66 2.13
CA ASP A 64 0.22 -6.94 2.31
C ASP A 64 -1.14 -6.95 1.59
N ARG A 65 -1.96 -5.91 1.78
CA ARG A 65 -3.25 -5.76 1.08
C ARG A 65 -3.07 -5.64 -0.42
N GLU A 66 -2.02 -4.95 -0.88
CA GLU A 66 -1.70 -4.81 -2.29
C GLU A 66 -1.39 -6.17 -2.92
N LEU A 67 -0.50 -6.95 -2.32
CA LEU A 67 -0.13 -8.28 -2.79
C LEU A 67 -1.31 -9.26 -2.74
N LYS A 68 -2.09 -9.27 -1.65
CA LYS A 68 -3.27 -10.16 -1.50
C LYS A 68 -4.33 -9.95 -2.56
N ARG A 69 -4.57 -8.71 -2.98
CA ARG A 69 -5.67 -8.38 -3.91
C ARG A 69 -5.43 -8.86 -5.34
N LYS A 70 -4.18 -9.14 -5.74
CA LYS A 70 -3.79 -9.45 -7.13
C LYS A 70 -2.66 -10.47 -7.23
N ARG A 71 -2.63 -11.46 -6.32
CA ARG A 71 -1.73 -12.61 -6.44
C ARG A 71 -2.36 -13.64 -7.36
N VAL A 72 -1.71 -13.93 -8.49
CA VAL A 72 -2.11 -15.02 -9.40
C VAL A 72 -0.91 -15.96 -9.49
N ARG A 73 -1.07 -17.22 -9.08
CA ARG A 73 -0.02 -18.25 -9.15
C ARG A 73 1.33 -17.76 -8.61
N ASP A 74 1.31 -17.12 -7.44
CA ASP A 74 2.48 -16.54 -6.76
C ASP A 74 3.25 -15.45 -7.51
N LEU A 75 2.67 -14.90 -8.59
CA LEU A 75 3.19 -13.73 -9.28
C LEU A 75 2.37 -12.49 -8.93
N TYR A 76 3.05 -11.35 -8.90
CA TYR A 76 2.44 -10.03 -8.74
C TYR A 76 2.62 -9.22 -10.01
N CYS A 77 1.52 -8.78 -10.63
CA CYS A 77 1.58 -7.96 -11.85
C CYS A 77 1.21 -6.50 -11.55
N PRO A 78 2.17 -5.56 -11.55
CA PRO A 78 1.92 -4.16 -11.19
C PRO A 78 0.97 -3.46 -12.17
N LYS A 79 1.06 -3.76 -13.47
CA LYS A 79 0.20 -3.20 -14.52
C LYS A 79 -1.28 -3.49 -14.26
N HIS A 80 -1.62 -4.75 -13.98
CA HIS A 80 -2.99 -5.16 -13.68
C HIS A 80 -3.47 -4.58 -12.33
N ALA A 81 -2.60 -4.52 -11.33
CA ALA A 81 -2.93 -3.93 -10.04
C ALA A 81 -3.25 -2.43 -10.16
N HIS A 82 -2.44 -1.69 -10.93
CA HIS A 82 -2.67 -0.27 -11.20
C HIS A 82 -3.97 -0.05 -11.98
N ALA A 83 -4.16 -0.75 -13.10
CA ALA A 83 -5.38 -0.66 -13.91
C ALA A 83 -6.65 -0.94 -13.08
N SER A 84 -6.62 -1.97 -12.24
CA SER A 84 -7.73 -2.28 -11.33
C SER A 84 -7.98 -1.21 -10.28
N SER A 85 -6.93 -0.54 -9.80
CA SER A 85 -7.06 0.58 -8.85
C SER A 85 -7.66 1.82 -9.53
N VAL A 86 -7.27 2.10 -10.77
CA VAL A 86 -7.80 3.22 -11.56
C VAL A 86 -9.27 2.97 -11.90
N SER A 87 -9.60 1.77 -12.39
CA SER A 87 -10.98 1.38 -12.70
C SER A 87 -11.89 1.57 -11.49
N ARG A 88 -11.52 1.02 -10.31
CA ARG A 88 -12.30 1.20 -9.07
C ARG A 88 -12.51 2.65 -8.68
N ARG A 89 -11.52 3.52 -8.92
CA ARG A 89 -11.64 4.95 -8.63
C ARG A 89 -12.62 5.63 -9.59
N LYS A 90 -12.59 5.27 -10.88
CA LYS A 90 -13.50 5.79 -11.90
C LYS A 90 -14.95 5.33 -11.71
N THR A 91 -15.14 4.13 -11.16
CA THR A 91 -16.47 3.57 -10.90
C THR A 91 -17.00 3.91 -9.51
N ASP A 92 -16.24 4.64 -8.69
CA ASP A 92 -16.64 4.99 -7.34
C ASP A 92 -17.77 6.03 -7.38
N HIS A 93 -18.85 5.81 -6.65
CA HIS A 93 -20.02 6.70 -6.61
C HIS A 93 -19.64 8.14 -6.26
N LYS A 94 -18.64 8.33 -5.40
CA LYS A 94 -18.14 9.66 -5.01
C LYS A 94 -17.38 10.41 -6.11
N SER A 95 -16.97 9.70 -7.16
CA SER A 95 -16.30 10.30 -8.33
C SER A 95 -17.29 10.75 -9.41
N ARG A 96 -18.56 10.33 -9.29
CA ARG A 96 -19.62 10.68 -10.24
C ARG A 96 -20.16 12.06 -9.90
N ILE A 97 -20.14 12.96 -10.88
CA ILE A 97 -20.81 14.26 -10.79
C ILE A 97 -22.31 14.02 -11.06
N PRO A 98 -23.23 14.46 -10.18
CA PRO A 98 -24.67 14.38 -10.44
C PRO A 98 -25.04 15.15 -11.70
N VAL A 99 -26.02 14.64 -12.46
CA VAL A 99 -26.45 15.26 -13.73
C VAL A 99 -26.96 16.67 -13.50
N GLU A 100 -27.66 16.89 -12.38
CA GLU A 100 -28.19 18.20 -11.98
C GLU A 100 -27.08 19.24 -11.83
N ARG A 101 -25.91 18.83 -11.34
CA ARG A 101 -24.73 19.70 -11.22
C ARG A 101 -24.12 20.02 -12.59
N ILE A 102 -24.14 19.06 -13.52
CA ILE A 102 -23.66 19.27 -14.90
C ILE A 102 -24.56 20.28 -15.62
N GLU A 103 -25.87 20.11 -15.53
CA GLU A 103 -26.85 21.02 -16.13
C GLU A 103 -26.77 22.42 -15.53
N PHE A 104 -26.58 22.54 -14.21
CA PHE A 104 -26.38 23.83 -13.56
C PHE A 104 -25.12 24.56 -14.05
N VAL A 105 -23.99 23.86 -14.21
CA VAL A 105 -22.75 24.45 -14.74
C VAL A 105 -22.93 24.89 -16.19
N ARG A 106 -23.63 24.11 -17.02
CA ARG A 106 -23.95 24.47 -18.40
C ARG A 106 -24.79 25.75 -18.48
N LEU A 107 -25.80 25.86 -17.61
CA LEU A 107 -26.64 27.05 -17.53
C LEU A 107 -25.80 28.28 -17.18
N LEU A 108 -24.96 28.21 -16.14
CA LEU A 108 -24.11 29.33 -15.74
C LEU A 108 -23.17 29.78 -16.87
N LEU A 109 -22.52 28.84 -17.55
CA LEU A 109 -21.63 29.14 -18.69
C LEU A 109 -22.35 29.75 -19.90
N SER A 110 -23.68 29.58 -20.00
CA SER A 110 -24.49 30.18 -21.08
C SER A 110 -25.01 31.58 -20.74
N LEU A 111 -24.82 32.02 -19.49
CA LEU A 111 -25.23 33.35 -19.00
C LEU A 111 -24.06 34.34 -18.97
N ASP A 112 -22.82 33.86 -19.12
CA ASP A 112 -21.61 34.65 -19.39
C ASP A 112 -21.46 34.93 -20.90
#